data_AF-S3ZRU2-F1
#
_entry.id   AF-S3ZRU2-F1
#
_cell.length_a   1.000
_cell.length_b   1.000
_cell.length_c   1.000
_cell.angle_alpha   90.00
_cell.angle_beta   90.00
_cell.angle_gamma   90.00
#
_symmetry.space_group_name_H-M   'P 1'
#
loop_
_entity.id
_entity.type
_entity.pdbx_description
1 polymer ?
#
loop_
_entity_poly.entity_id
_entity_poly.type
_entity_poly.pdbx_seq_one_letter_code
_entity_poly.pdbx_strand_id
1 'polypeptide(L)' 'MAPSRSPRGRQLDVTKASDPRVEQFLDKYVQGAQTPEPGAACTGGVGAA' A
#
# COMPACT_ATOMS: atom_id res chain seq x y z
N MET A 1 -2.66 -28.94 4.08
CA MET A 1 -1.78 -27.76 4.10
C MET A 1 -2.07 -26.93 2.85
N ALA A 2 -3.11 -26.10 2.89
CA ALA A 2 -3.40 -25.10 1.86
C ALA A 2 -3.10 -23.73 2.49
N PRO A 3 -2.33 -22.83 1.85
CA PRO A 3 -2.03 -21.55 2.46
C PRO A 3 -3.33 -20.75 2.58
N SER A 4 -3.71 -20.44 3.82
CA SER A 4 -4.77 -19.49 4.15
C SER A 4 -4.42 -18.14 3.51
N ARG A 5 -5.03 -17.84 2.36
CA ARG A 5 -4.95 -16.50 1.76
C ARG A 5 -6.01 -15.65 2.45
N SER A 6 -5.66 -15.07 3.59
CA SER A 6 -6.46 -14.03 4.24
C SER A 6 -6.72 -12.89 3.23
N PRO A 7 -7.95 -12.36 3.09
CA PRO A 7 -8.25 -11.31 2.13
C PRO A 7 -7.75 -9.97 2.70
N ARG A 8 -6.47 -9.67 2.49
CA ARG A 8 -5.84 -8.44 2.97
C ARG A 8 -5.63 -7.49 1.80
N GLY A 9 -6.38 -6.40 1.78
CA GLY A 9 -6.18 -5.22 0.91
C GLY A 9 -6.14 -5.50 -0.59
N ARG A 10 -6.08 -4.43 -1.39
CA ARG A 10 -5.59 -4.54 -2.76
C ARG A 10 -4.07 -4.63 -2.71
N GLN A 11 -3.47 -5.44 -3.58
CA GLN A 11 -2.02 -5.59 -3.69
C GLN A 11 -1.62 -5.40 -5.15
N LEU A 12 -0.53 -4.66 -5.39
CA LEU A 12 0.11 -4.55 -6.69
C LEU A 12 1.41 -5.37 -6.66
N ASP A 13 1.54 -6.31 -7.58
CA ASP A 13 2.78 -7.07 -7.78
C ASP A 13 3.75 -6.24 -8.64
N VAL A 14 4.93 -5.95 -8.09
CA VAL A 14 6.02 -5.21 -8.77
C VAL A 14 7.35 -5.91 -8.54
N THR A 15 8.25 -5.79 -9.50
CA THR A 15 9.61 -6.35 -9.43
C THR A 15 10.68 -5.30 -9.14
N LYS A 16 10.32 -4.00 -9.24
CA LYS A 16 11.21 -2.87 -9.00
C LYS A 16 10.43 -1.76 -8.29
N ALA A 17 11.11 -1.03 -7.40
CA ALA A 17 10.52 0.08 -6.65
C ALA A 17 10.14 1.27 -7.56
N SER A 18 10.84 1.45 -8.68
CA SER A 18 10.60 2.52 -9.65
C SER A 18 9.47 2.23 -10.64
N ASP A 19 8.67 1.19 -10.41
CA ASP A 19 7.54 0.88 -11.30
C ASP A 19 6.51 2.03 -11.24
N PRO A 20 6.22 2.71 -12.37
CA PRO A 20 5.35 3.89 -12.38
C PRO A 20 3.91 3.58 -11.94
N ARG A 21 3.53 2.29 -11.88
CA ARG A 21 2.22 1.85 -11.38
C ARG A 21 2.12 1.95 -9.85
N VAL A 22 3.25 2.05 -9.14
CA VAL A 22 3.28 2.20 -7.67
C VAL A 22 2.60 3.51 -7.27
N GLU A 23 2.96 4.63 -7.89
CA GLU A 23 2.36 5.93 -7.60
C GLU A 23 0.83 5.92 -7.82
N GLN A 24 0.39 5.42 -8.98
CA GLN A 24 -1.05 5.32 -9.31
C GLN A 24 -1.82 4.44 -8.33
N PHE A 25 -1.17 3.37 -7.85
CA PHE A 25 -1.75 2.48 -6.86
C PHE A 25 -1.90 3.19 -5.51
N LEU A 26 -0.86 3.91 -5.06
CA LEU A 26 -0.89 4.66 -3.80
C LEU A 26 -1.98 5.75 -3.84
N ASP A 27 -2.03 6.57 -4.89
CA ASP A 27 -3.04 7.61 -5.06
C ASP A 27 -4.47 7.08 -4.89
N LYS A 28 -4.74 5.90 -5.48
CA LYS A 28 -6.08 5.31 -5.46
C LYS A 28 -6.46 4.70 -4.12
N TYR A 29 -5.47 4.24 -3.35
CA TYR A 29 -5.71 3.24 -2.31
C TYR A 29 -5.19 3.60 -0.92
N VAL A 30 -4.32 4.61 -0.79
CA VAL A 30 -3.76 5.05 0.49
C VAL A 30 -4.81 5.69 1.41
N GLN A 31 -5.84 6.34 0.84
CA GLN A 31 -6.95 6.96 1.58
C GLN A 31 -8.30 6.24 1.39
N GLY A 32 -8.31 5.04 0.79
CA GLY A 32 -9.57 4.34 0.49
C GLY A 32 -10.20 3.71 1.73
N ALA A 33 -11.48 3.31 1.66
CA ALA A 33 -12.20 2.67 2.77
C ALA A 33 -11.58 1.36 3.32
N GLN A 34 -10.55 0.82 2.67
CA GLN A 34 -9.76 -0.31 3.17
C GLN A 34 -8.72 0.13 4.22
N THR A 35 -8.38 1.43 4.24
CA THR A 35 -7.38 2.02 5.14
C THR A 35 -8.00 2.06 6.53
N PRO A 36 -7.39 1.43 7.54
CA PRO A 36 -7.95 1.37 8.89
C PRO A 36 -8.23 2.75 9.50
N GLU A 37 -7.45 3.76 9.09
CA GLU A 37 -7.58 5.15 9.53
C GLU A 37 -7.51 6.09 8.32
N PRO A 38 -8.62 6.31 7.60
CA PRO A 38 -8.66 7.28 6.50
C PRO A 38 -8.35 8.69 7.03
N GLY A 39 -7.39 9.38 6.42
CA GLY A 39 -7.01 10.75 6.81
C GLY A 39 -6.01 10.85 7.96
N ALA A 40 -5.55 9.74 8.57
CA ALA A 40 -4.43 9.79 9.49
C ALA A 40 -3.13 10.06 8.69
N ALA A 41 -2.55 11.25 8.88
CA ALA A 41 -1.32 11.60 8.22
C ALA A 41 -0.17 10.75 8.81
N CYS A 42 0.50 9.95 7.98
CA CYS A 42 1.76 9.30 8.33
C CYS A 42 2.89 10.34 8.38
N THR A 43 2.82 11.31 9.28
CA THR A 43 3.85 12.34 9.45
C THR A 43 4.92 11.83 10.40
N GLY A 44 6.17 11.73 9.93
CA GLY A 44 7.31 11.29 10.75
C GLY A 44 8.23 10.23 10.14
N GLY A 45 7.99 9.82 8.88
CA GLY A 45 8.90 8.91 8.17
C GLY A 45 10.24 9.60 7.90
N VAL A 46 11.29 9.19 8.61
CA VAL A 46 12.66 9.54 8.23
C VAL A 46 13.05 8.61 7.08
N GLY A 47 13.29 9.18 5.89
CA GLY A 47 13.81 8.44 4.76
C GLY A 47 15.12 7.75 5.15
N ALA A 48 15.28 6.48 4.78
CA ALA A 48 16.50 5.72 5.06
C ALA A 48 17.72 6.51 4.54
N ALA A 49 18.67 6.78 5.44
CA ALA A 49 19.95 7.41 5.13
C ALA A 49 20.88 6.46 4.37
#